data_AF-A0A2A9PCB4-F1
#
_entry.id   AF-A0A2A9PCB4-F1
#
_cell.length_a   1.000
_cell.length_b   1.000
_cell.length_c   1.000
_cell.angle_alpha   90.00
_cell.angle_beta   90.00
_cell.angle_gamma   90.00
#
_symmetry.space_group_name_H-M   'P 1'
#
loop_
_entity.id
_entity.type
_entity.pdbx_description
1 polymer ?
#
loop_
_entity_poly.entity_id
_entity_poly.type
_entity_poly.pdbx_seq_one_letter_code
_entity_poly.pdbx_strand_id
1 'polypeptide(L)'
;MRESARISPRSIQRQANRTPTSQIAKSLNLDLLLLFHLHQTHKPPPPPHLVTMLRPSPSPTSRRAALVLVRRSVSRLTPVHQATTVSRLPSTVDASTDDFRNNARQMDEMVSRMQLLTRQAQRGGSDSARARHLARNRMLPRDRITALLDPASSFLELSPLAGYELYPEADVPAGGIITGLGQVEGVTCVVVANDSTVKGGSYYPITVKKHLRAQAVAQENNLPCIYLVDSGGANLPHQADVFPDQNHFGRIFYNQARMSARGIPQISVVMGPCTAGGAYVPAMSDEAIIVRDQGHIFLAGPPLVKAATGEVVSPEDLGGGLMHSSVSGVTDYLAADDAHALVLARRCVANLNWPPCSATTPIREDEPPLYDPDELLGIASPNLRKPLPIRDVIARIVDGSRFSEFKALFGTTLVTGFATIHGHPVGIVANDGILFAASAVKGAHFVQLCAQRGLPLVFLQNIAGFMVGAAAERDGIAKHGAKFVTAVACADVPKFTVVVGGSYGAGNYGMCGRAYSPRFLWMWPNARIGVMGGEQLAAVMETVGQKADPELKARIERESDATYSSARLWDDGIIPPQHTRRYLALGLSAAMGGRNKVQPNETRYGVFRM
;
A
#
# COMPACT_ATOMS: atom_id res chain seq x y z
N MET A 1 -31.69 -5.73 59.88
CA MET A 1 -32.13 -4.33 59.84
C MET A 1 -32.44 -4.01 58.38
N ARG A 2 -33.71 -4.10 57.97
CA ARG A 2 -34.61 -2.96 57.62
C ARG A 2 -33.87 -1.94 56.73
N GLU A 3 -34.29 -1.65 55.49
CA GLU A 3 -35.66 -1.38 55.07
C GLU A 3 -35.84 -1.49 53.55
N SER A 4 -37.09 -1.73 53.16
CA SER A 4 -37.60 -2.01 51.83
C SER A 4 -38.55 -0.90 51.38
N ALA A 5 -38.57 -0.53 50.10
CA ALA A 5 -39.78 0.04 49.48
C ALA A 5 -39.84 -0.23 47.97
N ARG A 6 -40.83 -1.05 47.59
CA ARG A 6 -41.40 -1.18 46.24
C ARG A 6 -42.30 0.03 45.96
N ILE A 7 -42.55 0.36 44.68
CA ILE A 7 -43.86 0.74 44.12
C ILE A 7 -43.81 0.57 42.58
N SER A 8 -44.94 0.15 42.01
CA SER A 8 -45.25 -0.10 40.59
C SER A 8 -46.58 0.64 40.24
N PRO A 9 -47.24 0.47 39.07
CA PRO A 9 -47.21 1.28 37.85
C PRO A 9 -48.59 1.92 37.48
N ARG A 10 -48.76 2.39 36.22
CA ARG A 10 -49.99 2.89 35.49
C ARG A 10 -50.09 4.44 35.41
N SER A 11 -50.60 5.13 34.37
CA SER A 11 -51.37 4.81 33.14
C SER A 11 -51.62 6.08 32.28
N ILE A 12 -51.71 5.91 30.94
CA ILE A 12 -52.74 6.41 29.97
C ILE A 12 -53.14 7.92 29.91
N GLN A 13 -52.98 8.55 28.71
CA GLN A 13 -53.97 9.35 27.91
C GLN A 13 -53.20 10.14 26.82
N ARG A 14 -53.31 9.92 25.49
CA ARG A 14 -54.33 10.21 24.45
C ARG A 14 -54.86 11.66 24.34
N GLN A 15 -54.52 12.33 23.22
CA GLN A 15 -55.36 13.14 22.27
C GLN A 15 -54.41 14.11 21.50
N ALA A 16 -54.28 14.17 20.17
CA ALA A 16 -55.19 14.23 19.00
C ALA A 16 -55.53 15.66 18.50
N ASN A 17 -55.29 15.85 17.20
CA ASN A 17 -55.85 16.84 16.24
C ASN A 17 -55.27 18.27 16.15
N ARG A 18 -54.78 18.64 14.95
CA ARG A 18 -55.53 19.39 13.91
C ARG A 18 -54.65 19.75 12.68
N THR A 19 -55.10 19.34 11.49
CA THR A 19 -54.86 19.90 10.13
C THR A 19 -55.64 21.24 9.96
N PRO A 20 -55.61 22.05 8.85
CA PRO A 20 -55.43 21.62 7.43
C PRO A 20 -54.87 22.62 6.35
N THR A 21 -54.57 22.05 5.17
CA THR A 21 -54.69 22.50 3.74
C THR A 21 -54.67 23.96 3.24
N SER A 22 -53.92 24.21 2.15
CA SER A 22 -54.36 24.65 0.78
C SER A 22 -53.11 24.84 -0.11
N GLN A 23 -52.87 24.20 -1.27
CA GLN A 23 -53.46 24.25 -2.63
C GLN A 23 -53.50 25.63 -3.33
N ILE A 24 -52.88 25.72 -4.53
CA ILE A 24 -53.26 26.38 -5.81
C ILE A 24 -52.00 26.40 -6.74
N ALA A 25 -51.88 25.53 -7.76
CA ALA A 25 -52.26 25.65 -9.20
C ALA A 25 -51.27 26.50 -10.05
N LYS A 26 -50.46 25.90 -10.94
CA LYS A 26 -50.66 25.58 -12.39
C LYS A 26 -50.55 26.77 -13.37
N SER A 27 -49.64 26.64 -14.36
CA SER A 27 -49.77 26.90 -15.82
C SER A 27 -48.41 27.33 -16.42
N LEU A 28 -47.80 26.51 -17.29
CA LEU A 28 -47.79 26.55 -18.77
C LEU A 28 -46.91 27.66 -19.37
N ASN A 29 -45.82 27.27 -20.05
CA ASN A 29 -45.74 27.44 -21.51
C ASN A 29 -44.60 26.61 -22.13
N LEU A 30 -44.99 25.89 -23.17
CA LEU A 30 -44.19 25.22 -24.18
C LEU A 30 -44.22 26.14 -25.41
N ASP A 31 -43.08 26.28 -26.10
CA ASP A 31 -42.95 26.29 -27.57
C ASP A 31 -41.56 26.86 -27.96
N LEU A 32 -40.96 26.65 -29.13
CA LEU A 32 -40.80 25.58 -30.12
C LEU A 32 -39.92 26.23 -31.25
N LEU A 33 -39.52 25.44 -32.25
CA LEU A 33 -38.82 25.81 -33.51
C LEU A 33 -37.28 25.99 -33.43
N LEU A 34 -36.42 25.07 -33.88
CA LEU A 34 -36.26 24.28 -35.13
C LEU A 34 -35.93 25.09 -36.40
N LEU A 35 -34.80 24.69 -37.01
CA LEU A 35 -34.55 24.35 -38.42
C LEU A 35 -33.61 25.22 -39.28
N PHE A 36 -32.91 24.46 -40.16
CA PHE A 36 -32.19 24.79 -41.40
C PHE A 36 -30.70 25.18 -41.30
N HIS A 37 -29.76 24.71 -42.13
CA HIS A 37 -29.84 24.25 -43.52
C HIS A 37 -28.65 23.32 -43.91
N LEU A 38 -28.89 22.38 -44.84
CA LEU A 38 -27.92 21.61 -45.63
C LEU A 38 -27.18 22.50 -46.63
N HIS A 39 -25.87 22.27 -46.85
CA HIS A 39 -25.26 22.39 -48.18
C HIS A 39 -23.90 21.67 -48.31
N GLN A 40 -23.86 20.67 -49.18
CA GLN A 40 -22.64 20.26 -49.90
C GLN A 40 -22.33 21.30 -50.98
N THR A 41 -21.06 21.59 -51.26
CA THR A 41 -20.59 21.83 -52.64
C THR A 41 -19.08 21.62 -52.76
N HIS A 42 -18.70 20.71 -53.65
CA HIS A 42 -17.43 20.69 -54.38
C HIS A 42 -17.27 21.96 -55.23
N LYS A 43 -16.02 22.47 -55.40
CA LYS A 43 -15.44 22.87 -56.72
C LYS A 43 -13.96 23.35 -56.64
N PRO A 44 -13.22 23.53 -57.77
CA PRO A 44 -11.96 22.82 -58.11
C PRO A 44 -10.75 23.79 -58.29
N PRO A 45 -9.58 23.38 -58.85
CA PRO A 45 -8.38 24.24 -58.95
C PRO A 45 -8.27 24.94 -60.34
N PRO A 46 -7.10 25.52 -60.71
CA PRO A 46 -6.84 26.95 -60.98
C PRO A 46 -6.90 27.34 -62.48
N PRO A 47 -6.58 28.59 -62.86
CA PRO A 47 -6.12 28.87 -64.22
C PRO A 47 -4.74 29.57 -64.32
N PRO A 48 -4.13 29.56 -65.52
CA PRO A 48 -2.68 29.62 -65.76
C PRO A 48 -2.22 30.96 -66.38
N HIS A 49 -0.91 31.17 -66.56
CA HIS A 49 -0.29 31.26 -67.89
C HIS A 49 1.13 31.87 -67.91
N LEU A 50 1.96 31.21 -68.73
CA LEU A 50 3.08 31.68 -69.57
C LEU A 50 4.15 32.57 -68.92
N VAL A 51 5.38 32.11 -68.68
CA VAL A 51 6.42 31.68 -69.65
C VAL A 51 6.54 32.62 -70.85
N THR A 52 7.56 33.47 -70.84
CA THR A 52 8.25 33.87 -72.07
C THR A 52 9.74 33.58 -71.90
N MET A 53 10.24 32.70 -72.76
CA MET A 53 11.64 32.35 -72.89
C MET A 53 12.39 33.41 -73.69
N LEU A 54 13.60 33.76 -73.26
CA LEU A 54 14.67 34.24 -74.15
C LEU A 54 16.01 33.67 -73.67
N ARG A 55 16.71 33.01 -74.60
CA ARG A 55 18.13 32.57 -74.61
C ARG A 55 18.63 32.84 -76.06
N PRO A 56 19.95 32.89 -76.38
CA PRO A 56 21.13 32.51 -75.60
C PRO A 56 22.43 33.38 -75.71
N SER A 57 23.33 33.22 -74.73
CA SER A 57 24.83 33.20 -74.79
C SER A 57 25.65 34.46 -75.18
N PRO A 58 26.97 34.56 -74.86
CA PRO A 58 27.88 33.60 -74.22
C PRO A 58 28.65 34.13 -72.98
N SER A 59 29.28 33.18 -72.28
CA SER A 59 30.14 33.33 -71.08
C SER A 59 31.34 34.27 -71.24
N PRO A 60 31.91 34.77 -70.12
CA PRO A 60 33.12 34.11 -69.60
C PRO A 60 33.17 33.97 -68.07
N THR A 61 33.67 32.81 -67.64
CA THR A 61 34.43 32.56 -66.39
C THR A 61 33.84 33.09 -65.08
N SER A 62 32.83 32.40 -64.54
CA SER A 62 32.50 32.44 -63.11
C SER A 62 33.17 31.25 -62.42
N ARG A 63 34.16 31.54 -61.56
CA ARG A 63 34.71 30.59 -60.59
C ARG A 63 33.53 30.02 -59.81
N ARG A 64 33.23 28.74 -60.00
CA ARG A 64 32.40 27.98 -59.05
C ARG A 64 33.10 28.04 -57.70
N ALA A 65 32.65 28.91 -56.82
CA ALA A 65 32.84 28.73 -55.39
C ALA A 65 32.16 27.40 -55.07
N ALA A 66 32.97 26.34 -54.95
CA ALA A 66 32.50 25.12 -54.32
C ALA A 66 31.96 25.55 -52.95
N LEU A 67 30.66 25.41 -52.75
CA LEU A 67 30.10 25.41 -51.41
C LEU A 67 30.77 24.22 -50.72
N VAL A 68 31.87 24.49 -50.04
CA VAL A 68 32.44 23.58 -49.07
C VAL A 68 31.33 23.45 -48.03
N LEU A 69 30.59 22.36 -48.13
CA LEU A 69 29.80 21.83 -47.03
C LEU A 69 30.82 21.63 -45.91
N VAL A 70 30.94 22.63 -45.03
CA VAL A 70 31.64 22.49 -43.78
C VAL A 70 30.83 21.46 -43.01
N ARG A 71 31.16 20.17 -43.22
CA ARG A 71 30.78 19.11 -42.31
C ARG A 71 31.29 19.59 -40.96
N ARG A 72 30.38 19.96 -40.06
CA ARG A 72 30.73 20.16 -38.65
C ARG A 72 31.42 18.89 -38.21
N SER A 73 32.75 18.92 -38.08
CA SER A 73 33.61 17.77 -37.85
C SER A 73 33.59 17.29 -36.39
N VAL A 74 32.69 17.82 -35.57
CA VAL A 74 32.63 17.49 -34.16
C VAL A 74 31.17 17.50 -33.68
N SER A 75 30.34 16.60 -34.23
CA SER A 75 29.33 15.96 -33.38
C SER A 75 30.06 14.85 -32.65
N ARG A 76 30.58 15.12 -31.44
CA ARG A 76 31.04 14.02 -30.57
C ARG A 76 29.77 13.32 -30.11
N LEU A 77 29.34 12.32 -30.88
CA LEU A 77 28.46 11.28 -30.38
C LEU A 77 29.18 10.69 -29.16
N THR A 78 28.75 11.04 -27.95
CA THR A 78 29.16 10.35 -26.74
C THR A 78 28.64 8.92 -26.87
N PRO A 79 29.51 7.90 -26.99
CA PRO A 79 29.06 6.52 -27.05
C PRO A 79 28.17 6.20 -25.85
N VAL A 80 27.12 5.40 -26.05
CA VAL A 80 26.15 5.04 -25.00
C VAL A 80 26.86 4.55 -23.74
N HIS A 81 27.95 3.77 -23.88
CA HIS A 81 28.73 3.31 -22.74
C HIS A 81 29.29 4.46 -21.88
N GLN A 82 29.86 5.51 -22.49
CA GLN A 82 30.41 6.67 -21.76
C GLN A 82 29.30 7.48 -21.06
N ALA A 83 28.15 7.63 -21.72
CA ALA A 83 26.99 8.28 -21.12
C ALA A 83 26.46 7.49 -19.91
N THR A 84 26.46 6.16 -19.99
CA THR A 84 26.02 5.29 -18.88
C THR A 84 27.01 5.23 -17.72
N THR A 85 28.32 5.38 -17.97
CA THR A 85 29.35 5.38 -16.91
C THR A 85 29.17 6.56 -15.95
N VAL A 86 28.76 7.75 -16.45
CA VAL A 86 28.56 8.94 -15.61
C VAL A 86 27.46 8.74 -14.56
N SER A 87 26.51 7.83 -14.82
CA SER A 87 25.39 7.57 -13.90
C SER A 87 25.59 6.35 -13.02
N ARG A 88 26.67 5.56 -13.17
CA ARG A 88 26.91 4.41 -12.29
C ARG A 88 27.46 4.88 -10.95
N LEU A 89 26.79 4.50 -9.87
CA LEU A 89 27.28 4.78 -8.52
C LEU A 89 28.51 3.91 -8.23
N PRO A 90 29.65 4.48 -7.83
CA PRO A 90 30.76 3.69 -7.31
C PRO A 90 30.40 3.18 -5.91
N SER A 91 30.74 1.93 -5.61
CA SER A 91 30.69 1.42 -4.24
C SER A 91 31.85 2.01 -3.43
N THR A 92 31.54 2.56 -2.25
CA THR A 92 32.55 3.02 -1.28
C THR A 92 32.78 2.01 -0.16
N VAL A 93 32.03 0.90 -0.19
CA VAL A 93 32.04 -0.13 0.85
C VAL A 93 33.12 -1.15 0.56
N ASP A 94 33.93 -1.42 1.58
CA ASP A 94 34.92 -2.50 1.58
C ASP A 94 34.43 -3.65 2.49
N ALA A 95 33.99 -4.73 1.83
CA ALA A 95 33.49 -5.93 2.49
C ALA A 95 34.56 -6.68 3.32
N SER A 96 35.84 -6.36 3.12
CA SER A 96 36.96 -6.93 3.87
C SER A 96 37.25 -6.23 5.21
N THR A 97 36.53 -5.16 5.53
CA THR A 97 36.68 -4.45 6.81
C THR A 97 36.01 -5.20 7.96
N ASP A 98 36.57 -5.07 9.16
CA ASP A 98 35.97 -5.65 10.39
C ASP A 98 34.61 -5.02 10.70
N ASP A 99 34.45 -3.72 10.43
CA ASP A 99 33.18 -3.01 10.61
C ASP A 99 32.07 -3.62 9.73
N PHE A 100 32.34 -3.87 8.45
CA PHE A 100 31.38 -4.51 7.55
C PHE A 100 31.02 -5.91 8.02
N ARG A 101 32.01 -6.74 8.35
CA ARG A 101 31.78 -8.11 8.86
C ARG A 101 30.96 -8.12 10.16
N ASN A 102 31.20 -7.17 11.05
CA ASN A 102 30.47 -7.06 12.31
C ASN A 102 29.03 -6.59 12.09
N ASN A 103 28.81 -5.59 11.22
CA ASN A 103 27.47 -5.17 10.81
C ASN A 103 26.69 -6.34 10.19
N ALA A 104 27.32 -7.07 9.26
CA ALA A 104 26.71 -8.20 8.57
C ALA A 104 26.27 -9.28 9.56
N ARG A 105 27.13 -9.64 10.54
CA ARG A 105 26.80 -10.62 11.58
C ARG A 105 25.61 -10.18 12.43
N GLN A 106 25.63 -8.95 12.94
CA GLN A 106 24.55 -8.46 13.79
C GLN A 106 23.23 -8.29 13.01
N MET A 107 23.29 -7.85 11.75
CA MET A 107 22.12 -7.78 10.89
C MET A 107 21.56 -9.16 10.59
N ASP A 108 22.41 -10.15 10.33
CA ASP A 108 22.01 -11.54 10.09
C ASP A 108 21.32 -12.16 11.32
N GLU A 109 21.80 -11.86 12.52
CA GLU A 109 21.14 -12.24 13.78
C GLU A 109 19.72 -11.62 13.87
N MET A 110 19.59 -10.33 13.54
CA MET A 110 18.28 -9.66 13.52
C MET A 110 17.34 -10.24 12.47
N VAL A 111 17.83 -10.48 11.25
CA VAL A 111 17.07 -11.12 10.16
C VAL A 111 16.63 -12.52 10.59
N SER A 112 17.52 -13.31 11.16
CA SER A 112 17.23 -14.66 11.67
C SER A 112 16.15 -14.64 12.75
N ARG A 113 16.21 -13.67 13.68
CA ARG A 113 15.15 -13.46 14.69
C ARG A 113 13.83 -13.11 14.03
N MET A 114 13.81 -12.20 13.05
CA MET A 114 12.57 -11.80 12.35
C MET A 114 11.96 -12.96 11.57
N GLN A 115 12.79 -13.77 10.91
CA GLN A 115 12.34 -14.97 10.21
C GLN A 115 11.78 -16.01 11.20
N LEU A 116 12.40 -16.17 12.38
CA LEU A 116 11.88 -17.08 13.41
C LEU A 116 10.50 -16.63 13.90
N LEU A 117 10.33 -15.36 14.27
CA LEU A 117 9.05 -14.81 14.71
C LEU A 117 7.99 -14.92 13.61
N THR A 118 8.37 -14.65 12.37
CA THR A 118 7.46 -14.80 11.22
C THR A 118 7.04 -16.26 11.05
N ARG A 119 7.98 -17.22 11.09
CA ARG A 119 7.66 -18.66 11.01
C ARG A 119 6.77 -19.12 12.16
N GLN A 120 6.97 -18.59 13.37
CA GLN A 120 6.09 -18.86 14.51
C GLN A 120 4.67 -18.35 14.26
N ALA A 121 4.52 -17.09 13.83
CA ALA A 121 3.23 -16.52 13.49
C ALA A 121 2.56 -17.27 12.31
N GLN A 122 3.35 -17.76 11.36
CA GLN A 122 2.86 -18.54 10.22
C GLN A 122 2.26 -19.89 10.60
N ARG A 123 2.55 -20.44 11.79
CA ARG A 123 1.90 -21.66 12.27
C ARG A 123 0.41 -21.48 12.57
N GLY A 124 -0.05 -20.24 12.79
CA GLY A 124 -1.41 -19.95 13.20
C GLY A 124 -1.66 -20.28 14.67
N GLY A 125 -2.83 -20.83 14.99
CA GLY A 125 -3.22 -21.20 16.34
C GLY A 125 -2.43 -22.39 16.91
N SER A 126 -2.79 -22.79 18.13
CA SER A 126 -2.15 -23.92 18.82
C SER A 126 -2.28 -25.22 18.04
N ASP A 127 -1.35 -26.17 18.27
CA ASP A 127 -1.37 -27.46 17.58
C ASP A 127 -2.69 -28.23 17.82
N SER A 128 -3.32 -28.08 18.98
CA SER A 128 -4.65 -28.66 19.24
C SER A 128 -5.76 -27.99 18.43
N ALA A 129 -5.70 -26.67 18.20
CA ALA A 129 -6.65 -25.97 17.34
C ALA A 129 -6.49 -26.37 15.88
N ARG A 130 -5.25 -26.49 15.40
CA ARG A 130 -4.92 -26.96 14.04
C ARG A 130 -5.36 -28.41 13.81
N ALA A 131 -5.09 -29.29 14.77
CA ALA A 131 -5.55 -30.68 14.70
C ALA A 131 -7.08 -30.78 14.66
N ARG A 132 -7.80 -29.99 15.48
CA ARG A 132 -9.27 -29.91 15.42
C ARG A 132 -9.78 -29.35 14.09
N HIS A 133 -9.06 -28.42 13.46
CA HIS A 133 -9.39 -27.88 12.15
C HIS A 133 -9.27 -28.96 11.06
N LEU A 134 -8.14 -29.65 11.03
CA LEU A 134 -7.87 -30.74 10.07
C LEU A 134 -8.81 -31.94 10.27
N ALA A 135 -9.17 -32.29 11.52
CA ALA A 135 -10.11 -33.36 11.81
C ALA A 135 -11.53 -33.12 11.25
N ARG A 136 -11.84 -31.89 10.83
CA ARG A 136 -13.08 -31.54 10.11
C ARG A 136 -12.93 -31.60 8.59
N ASN A 137 -11.84 -32.19 8.09
CA ASN A 137 -11.49 -32.27 6.66
C ASN A 137 -11.37 -30.90 5.97
N ARG A 138 -10.90 -29.88 6.70
CA ARG A 138 -10.70 -28.52 6.20
C ARG A 138 -9.23 -28.25 5.92
N MET A 139 -8.94 -27.50 4.85
CA MET A 139 -7.59 -27.02 4.57
C MET A 139 -7.20 -25.91 5.55
N LEU A 140 -5.93 -25.86 5.95
CA LEU A 140 -5.47 -24.71 6.75
C LEU A 140 -5.47 -23.44 5.89
N PRO A 141 -5.65 -22.25 6.50
CA PRO A 141 -5.70 -20.98 5.79
C PRO A 141 -4.53 -20.74 4.82
N ARG A 142 -3.30 -21.06 5.21
CA ARG A 142 -2.11 -20.91 4.34
C ARG A 142 -2.05 -21.93 3.22
N ASP A 143 -2.56 -23.13 3.44
CA ASP A 143 -2.70 -24.15 2.40
C ASP A 143 -3.75 -23.71 1.38
N ARG A 144 -4.85 -23.09 1.83
CA ARG A 144 -5.87 -22.50 0.95
C ARG A 144 -5.28 -21.40 0.06
N ILE A 145 -4.49 -20.49 0.63
CA ILE A 145 -3.77 -19.46 -0.16
C ILE A 145 -2.83 -20.14 -1.17
N THR A 146 -2.02 -21.10 -0.73
CA THR A 146 -1.05 -21.77 -1.61
C THR A 146 -1.73 -22.46 -2.79
N ALA A 147 -2.88 -23.11 -2.57
CA ALA A 147 -3.67 -23.76 -3.62
C ALA A 147 -4.43 -22.77 -4.51
N LEU A 148 -4.75 -21.57 -4.01
CA LEU A 148 -5.40 -20.50 -4.78
C LEU A 148 -4.43 -19.86 -5.79
N LEU A 149 -3.17 -19.64 -5.38
CA LEU A 149 -2.18 -18.91 -6.16
C LEU A 149 -1.68 -19.71 -7.37
N ASP A 150 -1.23 -18.99 -8.39
CA ASP A 150 -0.60 -19.59 -9.55
C ASP A 150 0.71 -20.30 -9.16
N PRO A 151 0.98 -21.49 -9.71
CA PRO A 151 2.22 -22.22 -9.44
C PRO A 151 3.46 -21.37 -9.73
N ALA A 152 4.46 -21.45 -8.84
CA ALA A 152 5.70 -20.68 -8.90
C ALA A 152 5.55 -19.14 -8.83
N SER A 153 4.34 -18.62 -8.55
CA SER A 153 4.17 -17.19 -8.29
C SER A 153 4.64 -16.80 -6.88
N SER A 154 4.96 -15.51 -6.70
CA SER A 154 5.33 -14.97 -5.39
C SER A 154 4.09 -14.52 -4.62
N PHE A 155 4.10 -14.71 -3.30
CA PHE A 155 3.11 -14.12 -2.39
C PHE A 155 3.77 -13.03 -1.54
N LEU A 156 3.31 -11.79 -1.71
CA LEU A 156 3.71 -10.66 -0.88
C LEU A 156 2.78 -10.58 0.33
N GLU A 157 3.14 -11.30 1.41
CA GLU A 157 2.41 -11.25 2.67
C GLU A 157 2.55 -9.87 3.35
N LEU A 158 1.43 -9.34 3.86
CA LEU A 158 1.36 -8.05 4.55
C LEU A 158 1.24 -8.24 6.07
N SER A 159 2.06 -7.49 6.81
CA SER A 159 2.07 -7.40 8.28
C SER A 159 1.99 -8.78 8.97
N PRO A 160 2.93 -9.71 8.70
CA PRO A 160 2.91 -11.06 9.27
C PRO A 160 3.03 -11.06 10.80
N LEU A 161 3.64 -10.02 11.39
CA LEU A 161 3.80 -9.87 12.85
C LEU A 161 2.66 -9.11 13.53
N ALA A 162 1.57 -8.80 12.82
CA ALA A 162 0.40 -8.16 13.43
C ALA A 162 -0.06 -8.91 14.69
N GLY A 163 -0.34 -8.18 15.77
CA GLY A 163 -0.79 -8.75 17.05
C GLY A 163 0.32 -9.31 17.94
N TYR A 164 1.58 -9.36 17.49
CA TYR A 164 2.71 -9.83 18.30
C TYR A 164 2.86 -9.01 19.59
N GLU A 165 2.80 -9.69 20.74
CA GLU A 165 2.85 -9.11 22.10
C GLU A 165 1.85 -7.94 22.32
N LEU A 166 0.74 -7.92 21.57
CA LEU A 166 -0.23 -6.82 21.63
C LEU A 166 -1.29 -7.02 22.72
N TYR A 167 -1.70 -8.27 22.96
CA TYR A 167 -2.76 -8.64 23.89
C TYR A 167 -2.19 -9.50 25.03
N PRO A 168 -2.09 -8.99 26.26
CA PRO A 168 -1.52 -9.74 27.39
C PRO A 168 -2.25 -11.05 27.70
N GLU A 169 -3.55 -11.11 27.39
CA GLU A 169 -4.44 -12.23 27.70
C GLU A 169 -4.51 -13.29 26.58
N ALA A 170 -3.95 -13.01 25.41
CA ALA A 170 -4.14 -13.84 24.23
C ALA A 170 -3.03 -13.69 23.19
N ASP A 171 -2.49 -14.81 22.74
CA ASP A 171 -1.72 -14.84 21.49
C ASP A 171 -2.67 -14.80 20.28
N VAL A 172 -2.38 -13.87 19.36
CA VAL A 172 -3.17 -13.60 18.14
C VAL A 172 -2.19 -13.46 16.96
N PRO A 173 -1.52 -14.56 16.57
CA PRO A 173 -0.49 -14.52 15.53
C PRO A 173 -1.04 -14.02 14.21
N ALA A 174 -0.26 -13.19 13.53
CA ALA A 174 -0.63 -12.47 12.31
C ALA A 174 -1.94 -11.67 12.41
N GLY A 175 -2.45 -11.39 13.62
CA GLY A 175 -3.73 -10.75 13.86
C GLY A 175 -4.93 -11.66 13.58
N GLY A 176 -4.75 -12.97 13.48
CA GLY A 176 -5.82 -13.94 13.14
C GLY A 176 -6.30 -13.85 11.69
N ILE A 177 -5.54 -13.18 10.83
CA ILE A 177 -5.87 -12.99 9.41
C ILE A 177 -4.59 -12.91 8.57
N ILE A 178 -4.56 -13.63 7.46
CA ILE A 178 -3.46 -13.61 6.50
C ILE A 178 -3.89 -12.73 5.34
N THR A 179 -3.09 -11.69 5.05
CA THR A 179 -3.36 -10.77 3.96
C THR A 179 -2.14 -10.66 3.09
N GLY A 180 -2.32 -10.50 1.78
CA GLY A 180 -1.20 -10.37 0.86
C GLY A 180 -1.61 -10.23 -0.59
N LEU A 181 -0.62 -10.05 -1.45
CA LEU A 181 -0.81 -10.00 -2.90
C LEU A 181 -0.22 -11.26 -3.53
N GLY A 182 -0.93 -11.84 -4.48
CA GLY A 182 -0.42 -12.96 -5.26
C GLY A 182 -1.10 -13.03 -6.62
N GLN A 183 -0.53 -13.84 -7.52
CA GLN A 183 -1.13 -14.05 -8.84
C GLN A 183 -2.16 -15.17 -8.79
N VAL A 184 -3.31 -14.93 -9.39
CA VAL A 184 -4.39 -15.89 -9.59
C VAL A 184 -4.85 -15.74 -11.03
N GLU A 185 -4.70 -16.78 -11.85
CA GLU A 185 -4.99 -16.74 -13.29
C GLU A 185 -4.31 -15.56 -14.01
N GLY A 186 -3.04 -15.29 -13.66
CA GLY A 186 -2.23 -14.20 -14.19
C GLY A 186 -2.61 -12.80 -13.68
N VAL A 187 -3.62 -12.68 -12.83
CA VAL A 187 -4.08 -11.42 -12.24
C VAL A 187 -3.51 -11.23 -10.84
N THR A 188 -2.92 -10.08 -10.55
CA THR A 188 -2.50 -9.74 -9.19
C THR A 188 -3.72 -9.39 -8.34
N CYS A 189 -4.03 -10.24 -7.37
CA CYS A 189 -5.17 -10.11 -6.48
C CYS A 189 -4.70 -9.85 -5.04
N VAL A 190 -5.48 -9.09 -4.28
CA VAL A 190 -5.37 -9.04 -2.82
C VAL A 190 -6.15 -10.21 -2.24
N VAL A 191 -5.46 -11.06 -1.49
CA VAL A 191 -6.06 -12.20 -0.79
C VAL A 191 -6.16 -11.86 0.70
N VAL A 192 -7.33 -12.13 1.28
CA VAL A 192 -7.63 -11.94 2.70
C VAL A 192 -8.22 -13.24 3.24
N ALA A 193 -7.48 -13.97 4.06
CA ALA A 193 -7.90 -15.26 4.60
C ALA A 193 -7.96 -15.22 6.12
N ASN A 194 -9.11 -15.52 6.70
CA ASN A 194 -9.24 -15.67 8.14
C ASN A 194 -8.52 -16.94 8.62
N ASP A 195 -7.86 -16.85 9.77
CA ASP A 195 -7.29 -18.02 10.43
C ASP A 195 -8.19 -18.49 11.57
N SER A 196 -9.08 -19.44 11.26
CA SER A 196 -10.01 -20.02 12.23
C SER A 196 -9.31 -20.83 13.33
N THR A 197 -8.03 -21.18 13.17
CA THR A 197 -7.25 -21.81 14.24
C THR A 197 -6.85 -20.80 15.32
N VAL A 198 -6.78 -19.51 15.00
CA VAL A 198 -6.46 -18.42 15.92
C VAL A 198 -7.75 -17.90 16.55
N LYS A 199 -8.02 -18.30 17.79
CA LYS A 199 -9.19 -17.84 18.57
C LYS A 199 -10.52 -17.97 17.79
N GLY A 200 -10.66 -19.03 16.99
CA GLY A 200 -11.85 -19.27 16.17
C GLY A 200 -12.02 -18.31 14.99
N GLY A 201 -10.96 -17.61 14.58
CA GLY A 201 -11.00 -16.59 13.53
C GLY A 201 -11.71 -15.31 13.98
N SER A 202 -11.77 -15.06 15.28
CA SER A 202 -12.45 -13.88 15.83
C SER A 202 -11.70 -12.58 15.51
N TYR A 203 -12.43 -11.52 15.21
CA TYR A 203 -11.86 -10.20 14.92
C TYR A 203 -11.50 -9.47 16.21
N TYR A 204 -10.20 -9.39 16.46
CA TYR A 204 -9.61 -8.44 17.42
C TYR A 204 -9.47 -7.05 16.77
N PRO A 205 -9.24 -5.99 17.55
CA PRO A 205 -8.99 -4.65 16.99
C PRO A 205 -7.90 -4.65 15.91
N ILE A 206 -6.83 -5.41 16.10
CA ILE A 206 -5.75 -5.53 15.11
C ILE A 206 -6.18 -6.27 13.84
N THR A 207 -7.09 -7.25 13.95
CA THR A 207 -7.65 -7.99 12.82
C THR A 207 -8.44 -7.04 11.91
N VAL A 208 -9.27 -6.18 12.50
CA VAL A 208 -10.01 -5.15 11.76
C VAL A 208 -9.05 -4.22 11.04
N LYS A 209 -8.06 -3.66 11.77
CA LYS A 209 -7.06 -2.77 11.18
C LYS A 209 -6.31 -3.41 10.02
N LYS A 210 -5.96 -4.69 10.13
CA LYS A 210 -5.26 -5.46 9.10
C LYS A 210 -6.13 -5.76 7.88
N HIS A 211 -7.40 -6.11 8.09
CA HIS A 211 -8.35 -6.27 7.00
C HIS A 211 -8.54 -4.93 6.24
N LEU A 212 -8.78 -3.84 6.96
CA LEU A 212 -8.94 -2.51 6.35
C LEU A 212 -7.67 -2.06 5.61
N ARG A 213 -6.48 -2.38 6.12
CA ARG A 213 -5.23 -2.11 5.39
C ARG A 213 -5.14 -2.90 4.08
N ALA A 214 -5.51 -4.17 4.07
CA ALA A 214 -5.55 -4.96 2.84
C ALA A 214 -6.52 -4.37 1.81
N GLN A 215 -7.70 -3.92 2.24
CA GLN A 215 -8.64 -3.22 1.36
C GLN A 215 -8.11 -1.86 0.88
N ALA A 216 -7.38 -1.12 1.71
CA ALA A 216 -6.73 0.12 1.28
C ALA A 216 -5.71 -0.17 0.17
N VAL A 217 -4.89 -1.21 0.32
CA VAL A 217 -3.94 -1.65 -0.71
C VAL A 217 -4.67 -2.05 -2.00
N ALA A 218 -5.78 -2.80 -1.91
CA ALA A 218 -6.59 -3.16 -3.07
C ALA A 218 -7.19 -1.93 -3.76
N GLN A 219 -7.79 -1.03 -2.98
CA GLN A 219 -8.47 0.16 -3.46
C GLN A 219 -7.52 1.16 -4.11
N GLU A 220 -6.35 1.36 -3.51
CA GLU A 220 -5.33 2.28 -4.00
C GLU A 220 -4.73 1.75 -5.31
N ASN A 221 -4.40 0.45 -5.37
CA ASN A 221 -3.72 -0.17 -6.51
C ASN A 221 -4.67 -0.86 -7.51
N ASN A 222 -5.99 -0.63 -7.39
CA ASN A 222 -7.04 -1.20 -8.24
C ASN A 222 -6.92 -2.72 -8.42
N LEU A 223 -6.73 -3.48 -7.34
CA LEU A 223 -6.53 -4.93 -7.37
C LEU A 223 -7.82 -5.66 -6.99
N PRO A 224 -8.23 -6.71 -7.71
CA PRO A 224 -9.34 -7.57 -7.29
C PRO A 224 -9.09 -8.14 -5.88
N CYS A 225 -10.18 -8.30 -5.11
CA CYS A 225 -10.14 -8.84 -3.75
C CYS A 225 -10.69 -10.26 -3.73
N ILE A 226 -9.99 -11.18 -3.05
CA ILE A 226 -10.46 -12.53 -2.75
C ILE A 226 -10.49 -12.74 -1.24
N TYR A 227 -11.69 -12.91 -0.69
CA TYR A 227 -11.93 -13.11 0.73
C TYR A 227 -12.15 -14.60 1.03
N LEU A 228 -11.20 -15.26 1.69
CA LEU A 228 -11.37 -16.63 2.21
C LEU A 228 -11.93 -16.56 3.63
N VAL A 229 -13.25 -16.64 3.73
CA VAL A 229 -14.01 -16.33 4.94
C VAL A 229 -14.18 -17.57 5.81
N ASP A 230 -13.69 -17.49 7.04
CA ASP A 230 -13.79 -18.54 8.06
C ASP A 230 -13.62 -17.89 9.45
N SER A 231 -14.68 -17.22 9.94
CA SER A 231 -14.62 -16.37 11.13
C SER A 231 -15.80 -16.58 12.07
N GLY A 232 -15.50 -16.80 13.35
CA GLY A 232 -16.48 -16.89 14.43
C GLY A 232 -17.14 -15.55 14.84
N GLY A 233 -16.80 -14.42 14.21
CA GLY A 233 -17.35 -13.10 14.49
C GLY A 233 -16.38 -12.14 15.21
N ALA A 234 -16.91 -11.14 15.90
CA ALA A 234 -16.11 -10.15 16.63
C ALA A 234 -15.62 -10.69 17.99
N ASN A 235 -14.43 -10.25 18.42
CA ASN A 235 -13.98 -10.48 19.79
C ASN A 235 -14.82 -9.62 20.76
N LEU A 236 -15.75 -10.25 21.48
CA LEU A 236 -16.71 -9.56 22.35
C LEU A 236 -16.06 -8.75 23.49
N PRO A 237 -15.00 -9.24 24.18
CA PRO A 237 -14.31 -8.43 25.19
C PRO A 237 -13.78 -7.09 24.65
N HIS A 238 -13.32 -7.06 23.40
CA HIS A 238 -12.78 -5.86 22.74
C HIS A 238 -13.78 -5.16 21.82
N GLN A 239 -15.10 -5.40 21.97
CA GLN A 239 -16.11 -4.93 21.01
C GLN A 239 -16.10 -3.40 20.80
N ALA A 240 -15.76 -2.62 21.84
CA ALA A 240 -15.72 -1.15 21.77
C ALA A 240 -14.64 -0.65 20.78
N ASP A 241 -13.57 -1.43 20.60
CA ASP A 241 -12.45 -1.15 19.68
C ASP A 241 -12.57 -1.96 18.36
N VAL A 242 -13.72 -2.62 18.15
CA VAL A 242 -13.99 -3.45 16.97
C VAL A 242 -15.23 -2.98 16.21
N PHE A 243 -16.23 -2.38 16.87
CA PHE A 243 -17.55 -2.12 16.27
C PHE A 243 -17.85 -0.64 15.92
N PRO A 244 -17.76 0.33 16.85
CA PRO A 244 -18.48 1.60 16.69
C PRO A 244 -17.85 2.68 15.80
N ASP A 245 -16.52 2.76 15.70
CA ASP A 245 -15.83 3.91 15.10
C ASP A 245 -15.68 3.82 13.57
N GLN A 246 -15.28 4.93 12.92
CA GLN A 246 -15.18 5.06 11.47
C GLN A 246 -14.31 3.96 10.81
N ASN A 247 -13.24 3.53 11.48
CA ASN A 247 -12.29 2.52 10.99
C ASN A 247 -12.44 1.19 11.74
N HIS A 248 -13.65 0.89 12.22
CA HIS A 248 -14.01 -0.38 12.82
C HIS A 248 -14.67 -1.33 11.80
N PHE A 249 -15.19 -2.46 12.26
CA PHE A 249 -15.60 -3.60 11.44
C PHE A 249 -16.56 -3.24 10.30
N GLY A 250 -17.50 -2.31 10.52
CA GLY A 250 -18.43 -1.84 9.48
C GLY A 250 -17.76 -1.17 8.27
N ARG A 251 -16.54 -0.67 8.43
CA ARG A 251 -15.77 -0.06 7.34
C ARG A 251 -15.38 -1.07 6.25
N ILE A 252 -15.31 -2.36 6.60
CA ILE A 252 -15.05 -3.45 5.64
C ILE A 252 -16.11 -3.45 4.54
N PHE A 253 -17.38 -3.39 4.93
CA PHE A 253 -18.53 -3.40 4.01
C PHE A 253 -18.63 -2.13 3.17
N TYR A 254 -18.37 -0.97 3.80
CA TYR A 254 -18.29 0.29 3.09
C TYR A 254 -17.23 0.23 1.98
N ASN A 255 -16.02 -0.25 2.31
CA ASN A 255 -14.95 -0.36 1.32
C ASN A 255 -15.29 -1.36 0.22
N GLN A 256 -15.87 -2.54 0.54
CA GLN A 256 -16.32 -3.52 -0.46
C GLN A 256 -17.29 -2.89 -1.47
N ALA A 257 -18.35 -2.24 -0.98
CA ALA A 257 -19.34 -1.59 -1.85
C ALA A 257 -18.71 -0.48 -2.72
N ARG A 258 -17.80 0.32 -2.16
CA ARG A 258 -17.13 1.40 -2.90
C ARG A 258 -16.13 0.86 -3.94
N MET A 259 -15.45 -0.25 -3.65
CA MET A 259 -14.55 -0.91 -4.58
C MET A 259 -15.31 -1.58 -5.73
N SER A 260 -16.36 -2.33 -5.42
CA SER A 260 -17.27 -2.93 -6.43
C SER A 260 -17.85 -1.84 -7.35
N ALA A 261 -18.37 -0.73 -6.78
CA ALA A 261 -18.88 0.40 -7.58
C ALA A 261 -17.84 1.08 -8.48
N ARG A 262 -16.53 0.94 -8.18
CA ARG A 262 -15.42 1.39 -9.02
C ARG A 262 -14.98 0.35 -10.06
N GLY A 263 -15.64 -0.81 -10.08
CA GLY A 263 -15.29 -1.95 -10.92
C GLY A 263 -14.03 -2.69 -10.45
N ILE A 264 -13.73 -2.66 -9.15
CA ILE A 264 -12.70 -3.51 -8.53
C ILE A 264 -13.41 -4.76 -7.99
N PRO A 265 -13.23 -5.94 -8.60
CA PRO A 265 -14.02 -7.13 -8.28
C PRO A 265 -13.82 -7.59 -6.84
N GLN A 266 -14.92 -7.98 -6.19
CA GLN A 266 -14.98 -8.54 -4.84
C GLN A 266 -15.45 -9.99 -4.92
N ILE A 267 -14.56 -10.95 -4.62
CA ILE A 267 -14.89 -12.39 -4.64
C ILE A 267 -14.81 -12.91 -3.21
N SER A 268 -15.80 -13.69 -2.77
CA SER A 268 -15.78 -14.34 -1.46
C SER A 268 -15.89 -15.85 -1.57
N VAL A 269 -15.21 -16.53 -0.65
CA VAL A 269 -15.22 -17.99 -0.51
C VAL A 269 -15.49 -18.31 0.96
N VAL A 270 -16.70 -18.74 1.27
CA VAL A 270 -17.14 -19.08 2.63
C VAL A 270 -16.79 -20.53 2.92
N MET A 271 -15.72 -20.71 3.70
CA MET A 271 -15.10 -22.01 4.00
C MET A 271 -15.28 -22.39 5.48
N GLY A 272 -16.25 -21.76 6.15
CA GLY A 272 -16.56 -21.98 7.55
C GLY A 272 -17.66 -21.04 8.06
N PRO A 273 -17.73 -20.81 9.38
CA PRO A 273 -18.70 -19.87 9.95
C PRO A 273 -18.51 -18.44 9.42
N CYS A 274 -19.63 -17.77 9.17
CA CYS A 274 -19.72 -16.38 8.75
C CYS A 274 -20.94 -15.74 9.43
N THR A 275 -20.77 -15.33 10.68
CA THR A 275 -21.89 -14.94 11.57
C THR A 275 -21.99 -13.43 11.78
N ALA A 276 -23.21 -12.96 12.07
CA ALA A 276 -23.55 -11.60 12.42
C ALA A 276 -23.06 -10.58 11.39
N GLY A 277 -22.30 -9.57 11.80
CA GLY A 277 -21.76 -8.58 10.85
C GLY A 277 -20.91 -9.22 9.76
N GLY A 278 -20.20 -10.32 10.05
CA GLY A 278 -19.34 -11.01 9.08
C GLY A 278 -20.10 -11.52 7.86
N ALA A 279 -21.39 -11.82 8.00
CA ALA A 279 -22.27 -12.29 6.92
C ALA A 279 -22.34 -11.31 5.74
N TYR A 280 -22.07 -10.02 5.96
CA TYR A 280 -22.04 -9.04 4.89
C TYR A 280 -20.80 -9.14 3.98
N VAL A 281 -19.72 -9.80 4.39
CA VAL A 281 -18.56 -10.00 3.50
C VAL A 281 -18.97 -10.78 2.25
N PRO A 282 -19.58 -11.98 2.35
CA PRO A 282 -20.07 -12.68 1.16
C PRO A 282 -21.30 -12.01 0.54
N ALA A 283 -22.26 -11.52 1.33
CA ALA A 283 -23.49 -10.94 0.80
C ALA A 283 -23.28 -9.60 0.04
N MET A 284 -22.12 -8.96 0.18
CA MET A 284 -21.73 -7.75 -0.55
C MET A 284 -20.54 -7.96 -1.50
N SER A 285 -20.17 -9.22 -1.75
CA SER A 285 -19.23 -9.55 -2.81
C SER A 285 -19.95 -9.65 -4.15
N ASP A 286 -19.23 -9.42 -5.25
CA ASP A 286 -19.77 -9.51 -6.61
C ASP A 286 -20.06 -10.97 -6.99
N GLU A 287 -19.21 -11.89 -6.52
CA GLU A 287 -19.39 -13.34 -6.63
C GLU A 287 -19.07 -14.01 -5.29
N ALA A 288 -19.97 -14.89 -4.83
CA ALA A 288 -19.89 -15.57 -3.55
C ALA A 288 -19.96 -17.10 -3.70
N ILE A 289 -18.92 -17.78 -3.22
CA ILE A 289 -18.79 -19.24 -3.22
C ILE A 289 -18.98 -19.72 -1.78
N ILE A 290 -19.70 -20.82 -1.57
CA ILE A 290 -19.87 -21.45 -0.25
C ILE A 290 -19.59 -22.95 -0.30
N VAL A 291 -18.86 -23.46 0.69
CA VAL A 291 -18.60 -24.90 0.83
C VAL A 291 -19.81 -25.57 1.49
N ARG A 292 -20.37 -26.59 0.84
CA ARG A 292 -21.51 -27.38 1.36
C ARG A 292 -21.16 -28.04 2.69
N ASP A 293 -22.13 -28.14 3.60
CA ASP A 293 -22.01 -28.81 4.91
C ASP A 293 -20.86 -28.26 5.80
N GLN A 294 -20.36 -27.06 5.48
CA GLN A 294 -19.17 -26.48 6.11
C GLN A 294 -19.28 -24.97 6.28
N GLY A 295 -19.61 -24.27 5.19
CA GLY A 295 -19.84 -22.84 5.16
C GLY A 295 -21.22 -22.50 5.73
N HIS A 296 -21.28 -21.49 6.58
CA HIS A 296 -22.55 -21.06 7.18
C HIS A 296 -22.62 -19.53 7.21
N ILE A 297 -23.70 -18.95 6.70
CA ILE A 297 -23.93 -17.51 6.71
C ILE A 297 -25.23 -17.21 7.48
N PHE A 298 -25.16 -16.35 8.49
CA PHE A 298 -26.38 -15.88 9.17
C PHE A 298 -26.11 -14.62 9.98
N LEU A 299 -27.11 -13.73 10.10
CA LEU A 299 -27.03 -12.54 10.95
C LEU A 299 -27.14 -12.88 12.45
N ALA A 300 -27.85 -13.95 12.77
CA ALA A 300 -27.98 -14.48 14.11
C ALA A 300 -27.81 -15.99 14.04
N GLY A 301 -26.80 -16.54 14.71
CA GLY A 301 -26.61 -17.99 14.74
C GLY A 301 -27.67 -18.71 15.58
N PRO A 302 -27.74 -20.05 15.51
CA PRO A 302 -28.76 -20.82 16.23
C PRO A 302 -28.92 -20.50 17.72
N PRO A 303 -27.83 -20.24 18.50
CA PRO A 303 -27.98 -19.83 19.90
C PRO A 303 -28.76 -18.53 20.07
N LEU A 304 -28.56 -17.56 19.17
CA LEU A 304 -29.22 -16.25 19.23
C LEU A 304 -30.66 -16.34 18.72
N VAL A 305 -30.92 -17.13 17.67
CA VAL A 305 -32.28 -17.40 17.17
C VAL A 305 -33.12 -18.07 18.26
N LYS A 306 -32.59 -19.09 18.92
CA LYS A 306 -33.25 -19.76 20.04
C LYS A 306 -33.54 -18.81 21.19
N ALA A 307 -32.57 -17.95 21.56
CA ALA A 307 -32.74 -16.99 22.63
C ALA A 307 -33.80 -15.91 22.31
N ALA A 308 -33.90 -15.49 21.05
CA ALA A 308 -34.79 -14.41 20.63
C ALA A 308 -36.22 -14.89 20.32
N THR A 309 -36.39 -16.10 19.77
CA THR A 309 -37.67 -16.59 19.22
C THR A 309 -38.15 -17.90 19.82
N GLY A 310 -37.27 -18.66 20.49
CA GLY A 310 -37.54 -20.03 20.93
C GLY A 310 -37.38 -21.10 19.85
N GLU A 311 -37.13 -20.71 18.59
CA GLU A 311 -36.91 -21.66 17.49
C GLU A 311 -35.61 -22.45 17.68
N VAL A 312 -35.67 -23.76 17.44
CA VAL A 312 -34.52 -24.66 17.45
C VAL A 312 -34.26 -25.12 16.02
N VAL A 313 -33.19 -24.59 15.44
CA VAL A 313 -32.79 -24.84 14.06
C VAL A 313 -31.30 -25.19 14.02
N SER A 314 -30.89 -26.07 13.10
CA SER A 314 -29.49 -26.41 12.93
C SER A 314 -28.74 -25.29 12.18
N PRO A 315 -27.39 -25.19 12.30
CA PRO A 315 -26.63 -24.25 11.48
C PRO A 315 -26.85 -24.42 9.97
N GLU A 316 -26.93 -25.67 9.48
CA GLU A 316 -27.09 -25.97 8.04
C GLU A 316 -28.49 -25.57 7.55
N ASP A 317 -29.54 -25.85 8.35
CA ASP A 317 -30.91 -25.47 7.98
C ASP A 317 -31.11 -23.95 8.03
N LEU A 318 -30.44 -23.26 8.96
CA LEU A 318 -30.58 -21.81 9.14
C LEU A 318 -29.82 -21.00 8.09
N GLY A 319 -28.65 -21.48 7.66
CA GLY A 319 -27.68 -20.67 6.90
C GLY A 319 -26.64 -21.48 6.13
N GLY A 320 -26.94 -22.75 5.82
CA GLY A 320 -26.02 -23.65 5.15
C GLY A 320 -25.80 -23.34 3.67
N GLY A 321 -24.83 -24.04 3.08
CA GLY A 321 -24.43 -23.83 1.69
C GLY A 321 -25.56 -24.10 0.70
N LEU A 322 -26.28 -25.21 0.87
CA LEU A 322 -27.38 -25.56 -0.02
C LEU A 322 -28.51 -24.53 0.05
N MET A 323 -28.90 -24.11 1.25
CA MET A 323 -29.97 -23.13 1.45
C MET A 323 -29.64 -21.81 0.75
N HIS A 324 -28.43 -21.28 0.92
CA HIS A 324 -28.05 -20.02 0.30
C HIS A 324 -27.91 -20.08 -1.22
N SER A 325 -27.50 -21.23 -1.78
CA SER A 325 -27.33 -21.39 -3.22
C SER A 325 -28.62 -21.79 -3.95
N SER A 326 -29.62 -22.40 -3.28
CA SER A 326 -30.84 -22.86 -3.94
C SER A 326 -32.12 -22.14 -3.52
N VAL A 327 -32.13 -21.46 -2.36
CA VAL A 327 -33.33 -20.80 -1.81
C VAL A 327 -33.16 -19.30 -1.75
N SER A 328 -32.17 -18.81 -0.98
CA SER A 328 -32.05 -17.37 -0.72
C SER A 328 -31.33 -16.61 -1.84
N GLY A 329 -30.45 -17.27 -2.59
CA GLY A 329 -29.59 -16.63 -3.59
C GLY A 329 -28.53 -15.69 -2.99
N VAL A 330 -28.09 -15.95 -1.75
CA VAL A 330 -27.01 -15.16 -1.12
C VAL A 330 -25.63 -15.58 -1.65
N THR A 331 -25.53 -16.81 -2.17
CA THR A 331 -24.31 -17.35 -2.76
C THR A 331 -24.58 -17.83 -4.18
N ASP A 332 -23.61 -17.66 -5.05
CA ASP A 332 -23.73 -17.93 -6.49
C ASP A 332 -23.23 -19.34 -6.85
N TYR A 333 -22.30 -19.87 -6.07
CA TYR A 333 -21.71 -21.18 -6.32
C TYR A 333 -21.63 -22.04 -5.05
N LEU A 334 -22.08 -23.30 -5.19
CA LEU A 334 -22.00 -24.32 -4.15
C LEU A 334 -20.81 -25.25 -4.41
N ALA A 335 -19.77 -25.14 -3.59
CA ALA A 335 -18.60 -26.00 -3.63
C ALA A 335 -18.80 -27.28 -2.81
N ALA A 336 -18.09 -28.35 -3.18
CA ALA A 336 -18.16 -29.64 -2.51
C ALA A 336 -17.21 -29.71 -1.31
N ASP A 337 -16.05 -29.07 -1.43
CA ASP A 337 -15.00 -28.99 -0.42
C ASP A 337 -14.15 -27.73 -0.64
N ASP A 338 -13.14 -27.53 0.21
CA ASP A 338 -12.21 -26.40 0.11
C ASP A 338 -11.49 -26.35 -1.25
N ALA A 339 -11.04 -27.49 -1.79
CA ALA A 339 -10.29 -27.54 -3.04
C ALA A 339 -11.16 -27.12 -4.24
N HIS A 340 -12.39 -27.64 -4.32
CA HIS A 340 -13.35 -27.25 -5.33
C HIS A 340 -13.70 -25.75 -5.22
N ALA A 341 -13.84 -25.22 -4.00
CA ALA A 341 -14.13 -23.80 -3.80
C ALA A 341 -13.02 -22.89 -4.34
N LEU A 342 -11.75 -23.29 -4.17
CA LEU A 342 -10.62 -22.54 -4.71
C LEU A 342 -10.56 -22.60 -6.24
N VAL A 343 -10.90 -23.74 -6.86
CA VAL A 343 -11.03 -23.84 -8.32
C VAL A 343 -12.12 -22.89 -8.85
N LEU A 344 -13.25 -22.78 -8.15
CA LEU A 344 -14.31 -21.84 -8.51
C LEU A 344 -13.84 -20.38 -8.35
N ALA A 345 -13.10 -20.06 -7.28
CA ALA A 345 -12.54 -18.72 -7.08
C ALA A 345 -11.56 -18.33 -8.20
N ARG A 346 -10.67 -19.25 -8.61
CA ARG A 346 -9.80 -19.07 -9.78
C ARG A 346 -10.62 -18.83 -11.05
N ARG A 347 -11.69 -19.60 -11.27
CA ARG A 347 -12.60 -19.40 -12.42
C ARG A 347 -13.25 -18.03 -12.43
N CYS A 348 -13.69 -17.51 -11.27
CA CYS A 348 -14.23 -16.15 -11.16
C CYS A 348 -13.19 -15.14 -11.65
N VAL A 349 -11.93 -15.27 -11.20
CA VAL A 349 -10.81 -14.40 -11.64
C VAL A 349 -10.55 -14.49 -13.14
N ALA A 350 -10.54 -15.69 -13.72
CA ALA A 350 -10.36 -15.87 -15.17
C ALA A 350 -11.45 -15.18 -16.01
N ASN A 351 -12.67 -15.03 -15.46
CA ASN A 351 -13.81 -14.42 -16.13
C ASN A 351 -13.91 -12.90 -15.96
N LEU A 352 -12.97 -12.26 -15.25
CA LEU A 352 -13.04 -10.82 -14.96
C LEU A 352 -12.84 -9.91 -16.19
N ASN A 353 -12.41 -10.47 -17.33
CA ASN A 353 -11.93 -9.68 -18.48
C ASN A 353 -10.89 -8.64 -18.02
N TRP A 354 -10.01 -9.05 -17.10
CA TRP A 354 -9.02 -8.17 -16.50
C TRP A 354 -7.92 -7.88 -17.53
N PRO A 355 -7.52 -6.61 -17.73
CA PRO A 355 -6.50 -6.30 -18.72
C PRO A 355 -5.19 -7.00 -18.35
N PRO A 356 -4.45 -7.51 -19.34
CA PRO A 356 -3.15 -8.09 -19.09
C PRO A 356 -2.25 -7.03 -18.45
N CYS A 357 -1.28 -7.48 -17.65
CA CYS A 357 -0.30 -6.60 -17.02
C CYS A 357 0.66 -6.03 -18.08
N SER A 358 0.18 -5.14 -18.95
CA SER A 358 1.03 -4.34 -19.83
C SER A 358 1.26 -3.02 -19.13
N ALA A 359 2.48 -2.76 -18.67
CA ALA A 359 2.81 -1.48 -18.08
C ALA A 359 2.48 -0.35 -19.07
N THR A 360 1.81 0.69 -18.58
CA THR A 360 1.50 1.90 -19.36
C THR A 360 2.74 2.67 -19.80
N THR A 361 3.89 2.40 -19.17
CA THR A 361 5.22 2.89 -19.55
C THR A 361 6.04 1.72 -20.11
N PRO A 362 6.80 1.88 -21.21
CA PRO A 362 7.70 0.84 -21.69
C PRO A 362 8.65 0.45 -20.56
N ILE A 363 8.51 -0.78 -20.05
CA ILE A 363 9.47 -1.36 -19.10
C ILE A 363 10.79 -1.45 -19.85
N ARG A 364 11.82 -0.78 -19.34
CA ARG A 364 13.18 -0.96 -19.85
C ARG A 364 13.64 -2.38 -19.51
N GLU A 365 14.55 -2.94 -20.30
CA GLU A 365 15.13 -4.24 -20.00
C GLU A 365 15.64 -4.29 -18.55
N ASP A 366 15.21 -5.31 -17.80
CA ASP A 366 15.61 -5.51 -16.41
C ASP A 366 17.10 -5.86 -16.38
N GLU A 367 17.92 -4.99 -15.79
CA GLU A 367 19.33 -5.24 -15.55
C GLU A 367 19.54 -5.34 -14.04
N PRO A 368 20.16 -6.42 -13.53
CA PRO A 368 20.46 -6.52 -12.11
C PRO A 368 21.39 -5.38 -11.66
N PRO A 369 21.42 -5.04 -10.36
CA PRO A 369 22.42 -4.11 -9.82
C PRO A 369 23.84 -4.63 -10.08
N LEU A 370 24.82 -3.72 -10.19
CA LEU A 370 26.23 -4.06 -10.38
C LEU A 370 26.84 -4.72 -9.13
N TYR A 371 26.32 -4.38 -7.95
CA TYR A 371 26.77 -4.89 -6.65
C TYR A 371 25.76 -5.85 -6.07
N ASP A 372 26.24 -6.84 -5.33
CA ASP A 372 25.40 -7.88 -4.74
C ASP A 372 24.45 -7.26 -3.67
N PRO A 373 23.13 -7.45 -3.78
CA PRO A 373 22.18 -7.04 -2.74
C PRO A 373 22.48 -7.62 -1.36
N ASP A 374 23.15 -8.76 -1.24
CA ASP A 374 23.53 -9.35 0.05
C ASP A 374 24.54 -8.49 0.82
N GLU A 375 25.30 -7.64 0.13
CA GLU A 375 26.18 -6.67 0.79
C GLU A 375 25.41 -5.65 1.64
N LEU A 376 24.09 -5.50 1.43
CA LEU A 376 23.25 -4.67 2.28
C LEU A 376 23.26 -5.12 3.75
N LEU A 377 23.54 -6.40 4.04
CA LEU A 377 23.68 -6.89 5.40
C LEU A 377 24.85 -6.21 6.13
N GLY A 378 25.99 -6.00 5.46
CA GLY A 378 27.15 -5.33 6.04
C GLY A 378 27.12 -3.80 5.96
N ILE A 379 26.30 -3.25 5.05
CA ILE A 379 26.06 -1.80 4.94
C ILE A 379 25.10 -1.33 6.03
N ALA A 380 24.02 -2.08 6.27
CA ALA A 380 23.03 -1.74 7.28
C ALA A 380 23.67 -1.88 8.68
N SER A 381 23.82 -0.77 9.39
CA SER A 381 24.32 -0.81 10.77
C SER A 381 23.18 -0.88 11.78
N PRO A 382 23.23 -1.82 12.74
CA PRO A 382 22.38 -1.79 13.93
C PRO A 382 22.60 -0.55 14.80
N ASN A 383 23.80 0.05 14.74
CA ASN A 383 24.11 1.29 15.43
C ASN A 383 23.71 2.49 14.56
N LEU A 384 22.50 3.02 14.79
CA LEU A 384 21.94 4.15 14.05
C LEU A 384 22.69 5.48 14.23
N ARG A 385 23.71 5.55 15.11
CA ARG A 385 24.60 6.72 15.19
C ARG A 385 25.67 6.72 14.09
N LYS A 386 25.99 5.55 13.53
CA LYS A 386 26.92 5.46 12.39
C LYS A 386 26.17 5.94 11.14
N PRO A 387 26.78 6.82 10.32
CA PRO A 387 26.20 7.20 9.04
C PRO A 387 25.99 5.96 8.17
N LEU A 388 24.81 5.87 7.53
CA LEU A 388 24.50 4.85 6.54
C LEU A 388 24.90 5.40 5.17
N PRO A 389 25.83 4.77 4.41
CA PRO A 389 26.19 5.24 3.08
C PRO A 389 25.01 5.01 2.12
N ILE A 390 24.12 6.00 2.02
CA ILE A 390 22.81 5.78 1.38
C ILE A 390 22.93 5.57 -0.13
N ARG A 391 23.97 6.11 -0.78
CA ARG A 391 24.27 5.85 -2.19
C ARG A 391 24.67 4.40 -2.43
N ASP A 392 25.37 3.77 -1.49
CA ASP A 392 25.68 2.34 -1.55
C ASP A 392 24.42 1.47 -1.41
N VAL A 393 23.44 1.91 -0.61
CA VAL A 393 22.11 1.26 -0.58
C VAL A 393 21.40 1.40 -1.92
N ILE A 394 21.35 2.60 -2.50
CA ILE A 394 20.74 2.85 -3.82
C ILE A 394 21.42 1.98 -4.89
N ALA A 395 22.74 1.90 -4.89
CA ALA A 395 23.51 1.14 -5.86
C ALA A 395 23.15 -0.36 -5.88
N ARG A 396 22.65 -0.93 -4.78
CA ARG A 396 22.28 -2.35 -4.65
C ARG A 396 20.79 -2.63 -4.89
N ILE A 397 19.98 -1.59 -5.12
CA ILE A 397 18.54 -1.76 -5.40
C ILE A 397 18.16 -1.36 -6.83
N VAL A 398 18.91 -0.46 -7.48
CA VAL A 398 18.58 0.06 -8.82
C VAL A 398 19.29 -0.69 -9.96
N ASP A 399 18.68 -0.70 -11.13
CA ASP A 399 19.17 -1.44 -12.29
C ASP A 399 20.53 -0.95 -12.78
N GLY A 400 21.47 -1.87 -12.96
CA GLY A 400 22.85 -1.59 -13.36
C GLY A 400 23.58 -0.60 -12.44
N SER A 401 23.10 -0.43 -11.19
CA SER A 401 23.56 0.58 -10.22
C SER A 401 23.59 2.00 -10.76
N ARG A 402 22.68 2.32 -11.70
CA ARG A 402 22.59 3.65 -12.33
C ARG A 402 21.66 4.58 -11.56
N PHE A 403 22.19 5.72 -11.18
CA PHE A 403 21.48 6.77 -10.47
C PHE A 403 21.83 8.14 -11.06
N SER A 404 20.83 8.82 -11.63
CA SER A 404 20.98 10.19 -12.11
C SER A 404 20.67 11.17 -10.98
N GLU A 405 21.70 11.51 -10.18
CA GLU A 405 21.55 12.35 -8.99
C GLU A 405 21.14 13.78 -9.36
N PHE A 406 20.02 14.24 -8.79
CA PHE A 406 19.49 15.58 -8.91
C PHE A 406 20.02 16.47 -7.79
N LYS A 407 20.52 17.67 -8.14
CA LYS A 407 21.07 18.64 -7.19
C LYS A 407 22.10 18.00 -6.24
N ALA A 408 23.04 17.22 -6.79
CA ALA A 408 24.04 16.49 -6.01
C ALA A 408 24.83 17.39 -5.03
N LEU A 409 25.11 18.64 -5.43
CA LEU A 409 25.91 19.59 -4.64
C LEU A 409 25.07 20.54 -3.75
N PHE A 410 23.75 20.38 -3.70
CA PHE A 410 22.86 21.26 -2.92
C PHE A 410 21.99 20.44 -1.98
N GLY A 411 21.85 20.86 -0.72
CA GLY A 411 21.09 20.10 0.29
C GLY A 411 21.54 18.64 0.39
N THR A 412 22.84 18.43 0.57
CA THR A 412 23.52 17.13 0.40
C THR A 412 23.06 16.05 1.37
N THR A 413 22.43 16.43 2.50
CA THR A 413 21.83 15.49 3.46
C THR A 413 20.52 14.84 2.99
N LEU A 414 20.01 15.26 1.83
CA LEU A 414 18.91 14.57 1.14
C LEU A 414 19.36 14.25 -0.29
N VAL A 415 19.58 12.97 -0.55
CA VAL A 415 19.91 12.44 -1.87
C VAL A 415 18.63 12.28 -2.67
N THR A 416 18.61 12.82 -3.88
CA THR A 416 17.47 12.72 -4.78
C THR A 416 17.94 12.39 -6.18
N GLY A 417 17.22 11.58 -6.93
CA GLY A 417 17.62 11.26 -8.30
C GLY A 417 16.75 10.23 -8.97
N PHE A 418 16.95 10.05 -10.27
CA PHE A 418 16.17 9.13 -11.09
C PHE A 418 16.91 7.82 -11.28
N ALA A 419 16.18 6.71 -11.27
CA ALA A 419 16.69 5.37 -11.52
C ALA A 419 15.62 4.48 -12.16
N THR A 420 15.96 3.22 -12.39
CA THR A 420 14.99 2.16 -12.68
C THR A 420 15.14 1.02 -11.69
N ILE A 421 14.03 0.35 -11.37
CA ILE A 421 13.99 -0.86 -10.53
C ILE A 421 13.13 -1.88 -11.27
N HIS A 422 13.73 -2.99 -11.70
CA HIS A 422 13.07 -3.98 -12.56
C HIS A 422 12.41 -3.32 -13.79
N GLY A 423 13.15 -2.40 -14.42
CA GLY A 423 12.70 -1.67 -15.61
C GLY A 423 11.67 -0.56 -15.36
N HIS A 424 11.10 -0.46 -14.16
CA HIS A 424 10.20 0.65 -13.79
C HIS A 424 10.99 1.92 -13.50
N PRO A 425 10.73 3.05 -14.17
CA PRO A 425 11.38 4.32 -13.84
C PRO A 425 10.83 4.87 -12.51
N VAL A 426 11.75 5.27 -11.62
CA VAL A 426 11.42 5.76 -10.28
C VAL A 426 12.20 7.05 -9.96
N GLY A 427 11.61 7.89 -9.12
CA GLY A 427 12.33 8.95 -8.40
C GLY A 427 12.65 8.50 -6.98
N ILE A 428 13.91 8.56 -6.57
CA ILE A 428 14.33 8.17 -5.22
C ILE A 428 14.60 9.42 -4.38
N VAL A 429 14.14 9.41 -3.14
CA VAL A 429 14.36 10.43 -2.11
C VAL A 429 14.90 9.74 -0.86
N ALA A 430 16.13 10.05 -0.47
CA ALA A 430 16.89 9.22 0.47
C ALA A 430 17.69 10.08 1.46
N ASN A 431 17.61 9.77 2.75
CA ASN A 431 18.32 10.54 3.78
C ASN A 431 19.80 10.17 3.85
N ASP A 432 20.65 11.19 3.93
CA ASP A 432 22.11 11.09 4.13
C ASP A 432 22.52 11.98 5.32
N GLY A 433 21.62 12.15 6.29
CA GLY A 433 21.77 13.03 7.44
C GLY A 433 20.48 13.75 7.84
N ILE A 434 20.63 14.75 8.71
CA ILE A 434 19.53 15.63 9.18
C ILE A 434 19.04 16.55 8.06
N LEU A 435 17.77 16.96 8.11
CA LEU A 435 17.19 17.83 7.10
C LEU A 435 17.42 19.32 7.39
N PHE A 436 18.02 20.02 6.43
CA PHE A 436 18.14 21.48 6.42
C PHE A 436 17.07 22.12 5.52
N ALA A 437 16.96 23.44 5.55
CA ALA A 437 16.07 24.20 4.66
C ALA A 437 16.39 23.92 3.18
N ALA A 438 17.68 23.86 2.83
CA ALA A 438 18.16 23.47 1.51
C ALA A 438 17.70 22.05 1.11
N SER A 439 17.80 21.08 2.03
CA SER A 439 17.35 19.71 1.82
C SER A 439 15.84 19.66 1.56
N ALA A 440 15.05 20.40 2.33
CA ALA A 440 13.59 20.45 2.18
C ALA A 440 13.14 21.07 0.85
N VAL A 441 13.73 22.19 0.42
CA VAL A 441 13.38 22.78 -0.89
C VAL A 441 13.88 21.94 -2.07
N LYS A 442 14.99 21.20 -1.91
CA LYS A 442 15.43 20.19 -2.87
C LYS A 442 14.41 19.06 -2.98
N GLY A 443 13.99 18.50 -1.85
CA GLY A 443 12.98 17.43 -1.79
C GLY A 443 11.65 17.86 -2.40
N ALA A 444 11.15 19.05 -2.05
CA ALA A 444 9.92 19.61 -2.60
C ALA A 444 9.96 19.73 -4.13
N HIS A 445 11.03 20.30 -4.67
CA HIS A 445 11.22 20.44 -6.12
C HIS A 445 11.33 19.05 -6.78
N PHE A 446 12.09 18.12 -6.21
CA PHE A 446 12.25 16.81 -6.82
C PHE A 446 10.94 16.00 -6.85
N VAL A 447 10.15 16.05 -5.78
CA VAL A 447 8.81 15.43 -5.73
C VAL A 447 7.90 16.03 -6.81
N GLN A 448 7.93 17.36 -7.00
CA GLN A 448 7.20 18.02 -8.09
C GLN A 448 7.62 17.52 -9.47
N LEU A 449 8.91 17.35 -9.72
CA LEU A 449 9.39 16.81 -11.00
C LEU A 449 8.90 15.39 -11.25
N CYS A 450 8.88 14.54 -10.23
CA CYS A 450 8.40 13.16 -10.36
C CYS A 450 6.90 13.15 -10.63
N ALA A 451 6.11 13.91 -9.86
CA ALA A 451 4.68 14.04 -10.06
C ALA A 451 4.32 14.61 -11.44
N GLN A 452 5.03 15.65 -11.89
CA GLN A 452 4.86 16.24 -13.22
C GLN A 452 5.05 15.18 -14.33
N ARG A 453 6.00 14.27 -14.15
CA ARG A 453 6.34 13.22 -15.11
C ARG A 453 5.56 11.92 -14.93
N GLY A 454 4.70 11.82 -13.92
CA GLY A 454 4.00 10.58 -13.59
C GLY A 454 4.93 9.46 -13.08
N LEU A 455 6.06 9.80 -12.48
CA LEU A 455 7.04 8.83 -11.98
C LEU A 455 6.73 8.44 -10.53
N PRO A 456 6.67 7.14 -10.19
CA PRO A 456 6.56 6.69 -8.82
C PRO A 456 7.76 7.13 -7.97
N LEU A 457 7.51 7.37 -6.69
CA LEU A 457 8.48 7.85 -5.71
C LEU A 457 8.86 6.75 -4.72
N VAL A 458 10.16 6.59 -4.45
CA VAL A 458 10.71 5.68 -3.44
C VAL A 458 11.42 6.50 -2.37
N PHE A 459 10.97 6.37 -1.13
CA PHE A 459 11.55 7.03 0.03
C PHE A 459 12.39 6.05 0.84
N LEU A 460 13.67 6.36 1.04
CA LEU A 460 14.56 5.61 1.93
C LEU A 460 14.77 6.42 3.21
N GLN A 461 14.07 6.04 4.28
CA GLN A 461 14.10 6.77 5.54
C GLN A 461 15.27 6.35 6.42
N ASN A 462 16.15 7.32 6.70
CA ASN A 462 17.14 7.25 7.76
C ASN A 462 17.31 8.64 8.38
N ILE A 463 16.30 9.09 9.10
CA ILE A 463 16.12 10.47 9.52
C ILE A 463 15.97 10.60 11.04
N ALA A 464 16.85 11.41 11.64
CA ALA A 464 16.79 11.82 13.04
C ALA A 464 15.92 13.07 13.27
N GLY A 465 15.65 13.86 12.23
CA GLY A 465 14.83 15.07 12.28
C GLY A 465 15.36 16.21 11.43
N PHE A 466 14.77 17.39 11.62
CA PHE A 466 15.24 18.65 11.02
C PHE A 466 16.31 19.30 11.89
N MET A 467 17.16 20.13 11.28
CA MET A 467 18.09 20.98 12.02
C MET A 467 17.34 21.92 12.96
N VAL A 468 17.85 22.08 14.18
CA VAL A 468 17.28 22.93 15.23
C VAL A 468 18.19 24.11 15.54
N GLY A 469 17.63 25.17 16.13
CA GLY A 469 18.38 26.34 16.61
C GLY A 469 17.92 27.64 15.98
N ALA A 470 18.24 28.76 16.64
CA ALA A 470 17.73 30.08 16.27
C ALA A 470 18.09 30.51 14.83
N ALA A 471 19.26 30.09 14.32
CA ALA A 471 19.66 30.37 12.94
C ALA A 471 18.80 29.59 11.93
N ALA A 472 18.52 28.31 12.18
CA ALA A 472 17.67 27.49 11.31
C ALA A 472 16.23 28.01 11.29
N GLU A 473 15.70 28.45 12.44
CA GLU A 473 14.37 29.06 12.52
C GLU A 473 14.30 30.39 11.76
N ARG A 474 15.33 31.26 11.88
CA ARG A 474 15.40 32.51 11.12
C ARG A 474 15.55 32.29 9.61
N ASP A 475 16.27 31.26 9.20
CA ASP A 475 16.37 30.81 7.79
C ASP A 475 15.06 30.21 7.26
N GLY A 476 14.06 30.00 8.14
CA GLY A 476 12.74 29.54 7.77
C GLY A 476 12.64 28.03 7.60
N ILE A 477 13.39 27.25 8.40
CA ILE A 477 13.35 25.77 8.37
C ILE A 477 11.91 25.23 8.39
N ALA A 478 11.02 25.84 9.18
CA ALA A 478 9.62 25.46 9.26
C ALA A 478 8.87 25.64 7.92
N LYS A 479 9.00 26.80 7.25
CA LYS A 479 8.34 27.03 5.96
C LYS A 479 8.96 26.19 4.84
N HIS A 480 10.25 25.91 4.89
CA HIS A 480 10.92 25.05 3.91
C HIS A 480 10.54 23.59 4.09
N GLY A 481 10.48 23.10 5.34
CA GLY A 481 9.92 21.79 5.68
C GLY A 481 8.45 21.66 5.24
N ALA A 482 7.64 22.69 5.46
CA ALA A 482 6.25 22.72 5.02
C ALA A 482 6.11 22.56 3.50
N LYS A 483 6.97 23.20 2.68
CA LYS A 483 6.97 22.98 1.22
C LYS A 483 7.20 21.50 0.89
N PHE A 484 8.15 20.85 1.56
CA PHE A 484 8.44 19.43 1.29
C PHE A 484 7.25 18.54 1.66
N VAL A 485 6.69 18.74 2.84
CA VAL A 485 5.51 18.00 3.33
C VAL A 485 4.30 18.22 2.42
N THR A 486 4.03 19.45 1.97
CA THR A 486 2.96 19.75 1.00
C THR A 486 3.19 19.01 -0.31
N ALA A 487 4.44 18.97 -0.81
CA ALA A 487 4.75 18.25 -2.04
C ALA A 487 4.47 16.74 -1.90
N VAL A 488 4.87 16.12 -0.78
CA VAL A 488 4.67 14.69 -0.52
C VAL A 488 3.20 14.34 -0.31
N ALA A 489 2.47 15.17 0.44
CA ALA A 489 1.04 14.96 0.68
C ALA A 489 0.22 15.01 -0.61
N CYS A 490 0.47 15.99 -1.47
CA CYS A 490 -0.30 16.19 -2.70
C CYS A 490 0.15 15.30 -3.87
N ALA A 491 1.34 14.71 -3.84
CA ALA A 491 1.81 13.88 -4.96
C ALA A 491 0.91 12.64 -5.15
N ASP A 492 0.24 12.57 -6.30
CA ASP A 492 -0.73 11.51 -6.65
C ASP A 492 -0.07 10.29 -7.33
N VAL A 493 1.21 10.39 -7.69
CA VAL A 493 2.01 9.26 -8.15
C VAL A 493 2.17 8.20 -7.04
N PRO A 494 2.34 6.90 -7.37
CA PRO A 494 2.58 5.89 -6.35
C PRO A 494 3.82 6.20 -5.51
N LYS A 495 3.66 6.17 -4.19
CA LYS A 495 4.72 6.41 -3.21
C LYS A 495 5.03 5.11 -2.47
N PHE A 496 6.31 4.78 -2.32
CA PHE A 496 6.79 3.62 -1.59
C PHE A 496 7.79 4.07 -0.54
N THR A 497 7.73 3.50 0.66
CA THR A 497 8.62 3.88 1.76
C THR A 497 9.33 2.65 2.30
N VAL A 498 10.64 2.75 2.47
CA VAL A 498 11.46 1.76 3.19
C VAL A 498 12.20 2.48 4.30
N VAL A 499 11.93 2.11 5.55
CA VAL A 499 12.68 2.62 6.70
C VAL A 499 13.94 1.76 6.86
N VAL A 500 15.09 2.33 6.48
CA VAL A 500 16.39 1.65 6.46
C VAL A 500 17.24 1.95 7.72
N GLY A 501 16.78 2.89 8.55
CA GLY A 501 17.41 3.25 9.82
C GLY A 501 16.44 3.97 10.74
N GLY A 502 16.74 5.23 11.10
CA GLY A 502 15.86 6.03 11.94
C GLY A 502 14.65 6.61 11.21
N SER A 503 13.51 6.70 11.88
CA SER A 503 12.32 7.45 11.44
C SER A 503 11.78 8.26 12.61
N TYR A 504 12.33 9.46 12.81
CA TYR A 504 12.01 10.29 13.98
C TYR A 504 11.32 11.61 13.64
N GLY A 505 10.34 11.96 14.48
CA GLY A 505 9.69 13.28 14.52
C GLY A 505 9.19 13.76 13.15
N ALA A 506 9.38 15.06 12.88
CA ALA A 506 8.95 15.68 11.62
C ALA A 506 9.65 15.10 10.37
N GLY A 507 10.79 14.42 10.54
CA GLY A 507 11.47 13.72 9.46
C GLY A 507 10.63 12.60 8.85
N ASN A 508 9.90 11.85 9.69
CA ASN A 508 8.95 10.83 9.25
C ASN A 508 7.91 11.41 8.28
N TYR A 509 7.43 12.62 8.57
CA TYR A 509 6.38 13.28 7.78
C TYR A 509 6.90 13.68 6.39
N GLY A 510 8.03 14.39 6.35
CA GLY A 510 8.65 14.82 5.10
C GLY A 510 9.08 13.65 4.21
N MET A 511 9.42 12.51 4.79
CA MET A 511 9.88 11.34 4.05
C MET A 511 8.77 10.33 3.73
N CYS A 512 7.50 10.75 3.70
CA CYS A 512 6.36 9.90 3.37
C CYS A 512 6.13 8.72 4.34
N GLY A 513 6.12 9.01 5.64
CA GLY A 513 5.71 8.06 6.67
C GLY A 513 4.24 7.63 6.56
N ARG A 514 3.77 6.79 7.48
CA ARG A 514 2.46 6.10 7.39
C ARG A 514 1.27 7.05 7.15
N ALA A 515 1.30 8.25 7.71
CA ALA A 515 0.23 9.25 7.58
C ALA A 515 0.14 9.90 6.18
N TYR A 516 1.13 9.70 5.31
CA TYR A 516 1.18 10.26 3.95
C TYR A 516 0.77 9.24 2.88
N SER A 517 0.16 8.13 3.32
CA SER A 517 -0.41 7.07 2.49
C SER A 517 0.53 6.58 1.38
N PRO A 518 1.76 6.12 1.69
CA PRO A 518 2.51 5.33 0.73
C PRO A 518 1.72 4.05 0.40
N ARG A 519 1.77 3.62 -0.86
CA ARG A 519 1.12 2.38 -1.33
C ARG A 519 1.60 1.19 -0.51
N PHE A 520 2.89 1.18 -0.19
CA PHE A 520 3.50 0.24 0.75
C PHE A 520 4.55 0.94 1.59
N LEU A 521 4.62 0.60 2.87
CA LEU A 521 5.67 1.01 3.79
C LEU A 521 6.29 -0.24 4.42
N TRP A 522 7.60 -0.43 4.26
CA TRP A 522 8.35 -1.51 4.91
C TRP A 522 9.41 -0.96 5.85
N MET A 523 9.85 -1.81 6.76
CA MET A 523 10.96 -1.50 7.68
C MET A 523 12.04 -2.57 7.58
N TRP A 524 13.30 -2.17 7.74
CA TRP A 524 14.38 -3.11 8.00
C TRP A 524 14.40 -3.56 9.48
N PRO A 525 15.04 -4.69 9.83
CA PRO A 525 15.07 -5.19 11.21
C PRO A 525 15.76 -4.25 12.21
N ASN A 526 16.79 -3.52 11.76
CA ASN A 526 17.50 -2.52 12.56
C ASN A 526 16.74 -1.18 12.67
N ALA A 527 15.68 -0.99 11.89
CA ALA A 527 14.99 0.29 11.84
C ALA A 527 14.35 0.64 13.19
N ARG A 528 14.23 1.93 13.45
CA ARG A 528 13.59 2.46 14.67
C ARG A 528 12.68 3.61 14.31
N ILE A 529 11.52 3.68 14.97
CA ILE A 529 10.52 4.71 14.73
C ILE A 529 10.07 5.36 16.04
N GLY A 530 9.87 6.66 16.07
CA GLY A 530 9.38 7.33 17.28
C GLY A 530 9.20 8.82 17.10
N VAL A 531 8.57 9.46 18.07
CA VAL A 531 8.42 10.93 18.05
C VAL A 531 9.77 11.64 18.17
N MET A 532 10.71 11.06 18.94
CA MET A 532 12.10 11.47 19.07
C MET A 532 12.95 10.28 19.51
N GLY A 533 14.28 10.39 19.43
CA GLY A 533 15.17 9.36 19.96
C GLY A 533 15.14 9.32 21.49
N GLY A 534 15.29 8.13 22.10
CA GLY A 534 15.24 7.97 23.56
C GLY A 534 16.24 8.84 24.32
N GLU A 535 17.43 9.07 23.74
CA GLU A 535 18.45 9.94 24.32
C GLU A 535 18.09 11.42 24.25
N GLN A 536 17.47 11.85 23.15
CA GLN A 536 16.99 13.23 23.00
C GLN A 536 15.90 13.52 24.02
N LEU A 537 14.98 12.57 24.25
CA LEU A 537 13.97 12.74 25.28
C LEU A 537 14.59 12.86 26.67
N ALA A 538 15.54 11.98 27.01
CA ALA A 538 16.20 12.03 28.32
C ALA A 538 16.85 13.41 28.58
N ALA A 539 17.56 13.95 27.59
CA ALA A 539 18.17 15.28 27.67
C ALA A 539 17.12 16.40 27.82
N VAL A 540 15.98 16.32 27.12
CA VAL A 540 14.87 17.29 27.24
C VAL A 540 14.25 17.23 28.63
N MET A 541 14.02 16.02 29.18
CA MET A 541 13.46 15.84 30.52
C MET A 541 14.37 16.42 31.61
N GLU A 542 15.68 16.19 31.50
CA GLU A 542 16.67 16.77 32.41
C GLU A 542 16.63 18.31 32.38
N THR A 543 16.47 18.90 31.20
CA THR A 543 16.41 20.37 31.03
C THR A 543 15.16 21.00 31.66
N VAL A 544 14.03 20.28 31.68
CA VAL A 544 12.80 20.75 32.36
C VAL A 544 12.75 20.42 33.85
N GLY A 545 13.89 20.01 34.43
CA GLY A 545 14.03 19.77 35.88
C GLY A 545 13.41 18.45 36.35
N GLN A 546 13.06 17.54 35.44
CA GLN A 546 12.62 16.20 35.77
C GLN A 546 13.77 15.22 35.59
N LYS A 547 14.04 14.36 36.58
CA LYS A 547 14.98 13.25 36.37
C LYS A 547 14.45 12.39 35.21
N ALA A 548 15.32 12.07 34.27
CA ALA A 548 14.99 11.13 33.21
C ALA A 548 14.58 9.80 33.85
N ASP A 549 13.28 9.48 33.79
CA ASP A 549 12.72 8.25 34.31
C ASP A 549 13.28 7.06 33.51
N PRO A 550 14.08 6.16 34.12
CA PRO A 550 14.64 5.01 33.43
C PRO A 550 13.56 4.09 32.84
N GLU A 551 12.38 4.00 33.48
CA GLU A 551 11.26 3.19 32.99
C GLU A 551 10.67 3.80 31.71
N LEU A 552 10.50 5.13 31.68
CA LEU A 552 10.05 5.83 30.48
C LEU A 552 11.04 5.67 29.31
N LYS A 553 12.34 5.77 29.58
CA LYS A 553 13.38 5.55 28.55
C LYS A 553 13.30 4.13 27.98
N ALA A 554 13.28 3.11 28.84
CA ALA A 554 13.17 1.72 28.43
C ALA A 554 11.87 1.44 27.66
N ARG A 555 10.76 2.06 28.09
CA ARG A 555 9.48 1.98 27.39
C ARG A 555 9.58 2.53 25.97
N ILE A 556 10.17 3.71 25.79
CA ILE A 556 10.31 4.35 24.47
C ILE A 556 11.25 3.56 23.56
N GLU A 557 12.35 3.04 24.09
CA GLU A 557 13.24 2.17 23.32
C GLU A 557 12.49 0.93 22.82
N ARG A 558 11.70 0.28 23.68
CA ARG A 558 10.84 -0.85 23.30
C ARG A 558 9.79 -0.47 22.26
N GLU A 559 9.11 0.67 22.45
CA GLU A 559 8.05 1.16 21.55
C GLU A 559 8.61 1.63 20.20
N SER A 560 9.91 1.89 20.12
CA SER A 560 10.59 2.29 18.89
C SER A 560 11.04 1.12 18.01
N ASP A 561 11.02 -0.11 18.53
CA ASP A 561 11.47 -1.29 17.81
C ASP A 561 10.59 -1.64 16.61
N ALA A 562 11.20 -2.17 15.55
CA ALA A 562 10.49 -2.56 14.33
C ALA A 562 9.40 -3.61 14.61
N THR A 563 9.60 -4.53 15.56
CA THR A 563 8.58 -5.52 15.93
C THR A 563 7.36 -4.88 16.59
N TYR A 564 7.58 -3.89 17.46
CA TYR A 564 6.50 -3.14 18.11
C TYR A 564 5.65 -2.38 17.09
N SER A 565 6.32 -1.77 16.10
CA SER A 565 5.72 -1.09 14.96
C SER A 565 4.86 -2.03 14.10
N SER A 566 5.45 -3.17 13.68
CA SER A 566 4.79 -4.10 12.76
C SER A 566 3.62 -4.83 13.42
N ALA A 567 3.70 -5.09 14.73
CA ALA A 567 2.59 -5.61 15.53
C ALA A 567 1.35 -4.70 15.51
N ARG A 568 1.53 -3.40 15.26
CA ARG A 568 0.51 -2.35 15.27
C ARG A 568 0.19 -1.78 13.89
N LEU A 569 0.75 -2.34 12.82
CA LEU A 569 0.51 -1.93 11.43
C LEU A 569 0.91 -0.48 11.12
N TRP A 570 1.96 0.04 11.78
CA TRP A 570 2.58 1.29 11.34
C TRP A 570 3.35 1.10 10.03
N ASP A 571 3.75 -0.14 9.75
CA ASP A 571 4.31 -0.66 8.50
C ASP A 571 3.50 -1.86 7.98
N ASP A 572 3.78 -2.23 6.73
CA ASP A 572 3.20 -3.38 6.03
C ASP A 572 4.08 -4.64 6.16
N GLY A 573 5.14 -4.58 6.98
CA GLY A 573 6.01 -5.71 7.26
C GLY A 573 7.48 -5.32 7.41
N ILE A 574 8.19 -6.13 8.19
CA ILE A 574 9.66 -6.07 8.30
C ILE A 574 10.26 -6.95 7.21
N ILE A 575 11.21 -6.42 6.45
CA ILE A 575 11.84 -7.12 5.32
C ILE A 575 13.36 -7.22 5.51
N PRO A 576 14.00 -8.33 5.09
CA PRO A 576 15.46 -8.39 5.05
C PRO A 576 16.04 -7.31 4.11
N PRO A 577 17.12 -6.62 4.49
CA PRO A 577 17.72 -5.56 3.66
C PRO A 577 17.99 -5.98 2.21
N GLN A 578 18.56 -7.17 2.01
CA GLN A 578 18.88 -7.74 0.70
C GLN A 578 17.66 -7.98 -0.19
N HIS A 579 16.46 -8.11 0.39
CA HIS A 579 15.22 -8.31 -0.37
C HIS A 579 14.54 -7.01 -0.80
N THR A 580 15.05 -5.84 -0.39
CA THR A 580 14.42 -4.53 -0.67
C THR A 580 14.06 -4.33 -2.14
N ARG A 581 14.98 -4.69 -3.06
CA ARG A 581 14.75 -4.61 -4.51
C ARG A 581 13.51 -5.42 -4.94
N ARG A 582 13.39 -6.67 -4.48
CA ARG A 582 12.28 -7.56 -4.82
C ARG A 582 10.95 -7.05 -4.28
N TYR A 583 10.91 -6.55 -3.05
CA TYR A 583 9.69 -5.98 -2.46
C TYR A 583 9.23 -4.73 -3.22
N LEU A 584 10.17 -3.83 -3.57
CA LEU A 584 9.87 -2.68 -4.41
C LEU A 584 9.35 -3.11 -5.79
N ALA A 585 9.93 -4.13 -6.41
CA ALA A 585 9.49 -4.66 -7.70
C ALA A 585 8.03 -5.15 -7.65
N LEU A 586 7.68 -5.95 -6.65
CA LEU A 586 6.32 -6.47 -6.48
C LEU A 586 5.33 -5.33 -6.21
N GLY A 587 5.70 -4.35 -5.37
CA GLY A 587 4.87 -3.16 -5.12
C GLY A 587 4.70 -2.27 -6.35
N LEU A 588 5.76 -2.06 -7.13
CA LEU A 588 5.73 -1.28 -8.37
C LEU A 588 4.86 -1.96 -9.42
N SER A 589 5.00 -3.28 -9.60
CA SER A 589 4.15 -4.06 -10.50
C SER A 589 2.67 -3.95 -10.11
N ALA A 590 2.35 -4.05 -8.81
CA ALA A 590 0.99 -3.89 -8.32
C ALA A 590 0.43 -2.47 -8.54
N ALA A 591 1.23 -1.42 -8.34
CA ALA A 591 0.77 -0.03 -8.44
C ALA A 591 0.79 0.54 -9.87
N MET A 592 1.60 -0.03 -10.77
CA MET A 592 1.80 0.46 -12.14
C MET A 592 1.21 -0.48 -13.21
N GLY A 593 0.80 -1.70 -12.83
CA GLY A 593 0.24 -2.70 -13.72
C GLY A 593 -1.28 -2.70 -13.80
N GLY A 594 -1.83 -3.60 -14.64
CA GLY A 594 -3.28 -3.82 -14.77
C GLY A 594 -4.07 -2.57 -15.17
N ARG A 595 -5.07 -2.20 -14.35
CA ARG A 595 -5.97 -1.05 -14.59
C ARG A 595 -5.43 0.27 -14.06
N ASN A 596 -4.24 0.30 -13.45
CA ASN A 596 -3.68 1.52 -12.90
C ASN A 596 -3.30 2.50 -14.02
N LYS A 597 -3.71 3.76 -13.84
CA LYS A 597 -3.35 4.87 -14.73
C LYS A 597 -2.66 5.94 -13.89
N VAL A 598 -1.42 6.25 -14.22
CA VAL A 598 -0.69 7.39 -13.65
C VAL A 598 -0.49 8.38 -14.77
N GLN A 599 -1.24 9.48 -14.78
CA GLN A 599 -1.12 10.48 -15.84
C GLN A 599 -0.10 11.56 -15.44
N PRO A 600 0.85 11.92 -16.33
CA PRO A 600 1.70 13.08 -16.12
C PRO A 600 0.86 14.35 -15.92
N ASN A 601 1.31 15.24 -15.04
CA ASN A 601 0.66 16.53 -14.72
C ASN A 601 -0.75 16.43 -14.09
N GLU A 602 -1.16 15.28 -13.55
CA GLU A 602 -2.46 15.15 -12.88
C GLU A 602 -2.46 15.72 -11.45
N THR A 603 -1.29 15.70 -10.79
CA THR A 603 -1.14 16.15 -9.41
C THR A 603 -1.51 17.63 -9.22
N ARG A 604 -2.40 17.89 -8.27
CA ARG A 604 -2.78 19.25 -7.84
C ARG A 604 -2.20 19.54 -6.47
N TYR A 605 -1.32 20.54 -6.41
CA TYR A 605 -0.71 20.95 -5.15
C TYR A 605 -1.58 21.95 -4.39
N GLY A 606 -1.52 21.86 -3.05
CA GLY A 606 -1.95 22.95 -2.17
C GLY A 606 -1.03 24.16 -2.25
N VAL A 607 -1.36 25.21 -1.49
CA VAL A 607 -0.59 26.45 -1.47
C VAL A 607 0.79 26.22 -0.85
N PHE A 608 1.85 26.54 -1.59
CA PHE A 608 3.21 26.56 -1.05
C PHE A 608 3.48 27.87 -0.30
N ARG A 609 3.90 27.76 0.95
CA ARG A 609 4.37 28.91 1.74
C ARG A 609 5.80 29.28 1.33
N MET A 610 5.97 30.32 0.52
CA MET A 610 7.26 30.73 -0.08
C MET A 610 8.27 31.31 0.92
#